data_AF-A0A090RXG3-F1
#
_entry.id   AF-A0A090RXG3-F1
#
_cell.length_a   1.000
_cell.length_b   1.000
_cell.length_c   1.000
_cell.angle_alpha   90.00
_cell.angle_beta   90.00
_cell.angle_gamma   90.00
#
_symmetry.space_group_name_H-M   'P 1'
#
loop_
_entity.id
_entity.type
_entity.pdbx_description
1 polymer ?
#
loop_
_entity_poly.entity_id
_entity_poly.type
_entity_poly.pdbx_seq_one_letter_code
_entity_poly.pdbx_strand_id
1 'polypeptide(L)'
;MNDFHRTRLTHSLEAAQIGSGIVAQLRQKQPEFDALLPYDALIEALCLAHDIGHPPYGHGGEVALNYMMREYGGFEGNAQTFRIVTQLEPYTESHGMNLTRRTLLGLLKYPAPLSRTCSDKLPQPVAHQRQLKAKDWSPAKASTTKMTLNSTGYCNH
;
A
#
# COMPACT_ATOMS: atom_id res chain seq x y z
N MET A 1 -7.56 1.42 -33.74
CA MET A 1 -7.06 2.27 -32.64
C MET A 1 -6.89 1.33 -31.46
N ASN A 2 -5.69 0.78 -31.28
CA ASN A 2 -5.45 -0.31 -30.33
C ASN A 2 -5.34 0.31 -28.93
N ASP A 3 -6.39 0.17 -28.13
CA ASP A 3 -6.39 0.57 -26.74
C ASP A 3 -5.51 -0.45 -26.01
N PHE A 4 -4.24 -0.13 -25.79
CA PHE A 4 -3.37 -0.99 -24.99
C PHE A 4 -3.95 -1.02 -23.58
N HIS A 5 -4.73 -2.06 -23.26
CA HIS A 5 -5.28 -2.24 -21.93
C HIS A 5 -4.13 -2.29 -20.91
N ARG A 6 -3.98 -1.21 -20.14
CA ARG A 6 -2.96 -1.11 -19.10
C ARG A 6 -3.24 -2.15 -18.03
N THR A 7 -2.25 -3.00 -17.78
CA THR A 7 -2.22 -3.86 -16.60
C THR A 7 -1.52 -3.14 -15.45
N ARG A 8 -1.65 -3.66 -14.23
CA ARG A 8 -0.88 -3.15 -13.08
C ARG A 8 0.63 -3.23 -13.28
N LEU A 9 1.08 -4.27 -13.99
CA LEU A 9 2.50 -4.43 -14.29
C LEU A 9 2.99 -3.32 -15.21
N THR A 10 2.31 -3.10 -16.34
CA THR A 10 2.69 -2.02 -17.28
C THR A 10 2.57 -0.64 -16.63
N HIS A 11 1.56 -0.43 -15.78
CA HIS A 11 1.43 0.80 -15.01
C HIS A 11 2.61 1.04 -14.07
N SER A 12 3.03 0.01 -13.33
CA SER A 12 4.16 0.12 -12.38
C SER A 12 5.50 0.33 -13.10
N LEU A 13 5.67 -0.25 -14.30
CA LEU A 13 6.82 0.00 -15.16
C LEU A 13 6.85 1.45 -15.68
N GLU A 14 5.73 1.98 -16.17
CA GLU A 14 5.61 3.38 -16.55
C GLU A 14 5.90 4.32 -15.36
N ALA A 15 5.37 4.00 -14.17
CA ALA A 15 5.62 4.76 -12.95
C ALA A 15 7.11 4.75 -12.55
N ALA A 16 7.80 3.62 -12.69
CA ALA A 16 9.23 3.53 -12.43
C ALA A 16 10.04 4.42 -13.38
N GLN A 17 9.73 4.38 -14.69
CA GLN A 17 10.39 5.22 -15.69
C GLN A 17 10.18 6.71 -15.41
N ILE A 18 8.95 7.12 -15.08
CA ILE A 18 8.65 8.51 -14.73
C ILE A 18 9.39 8.92 -13.44
N GLY A 19 9.41 8.05 -12.42
CA GLY A 19 10.12 8.28 -11.17
C GLY A 19 11.61 8.52 -11.36
N SER A 20 12.29 7.64 -12.10
CA SER A 20 13.71 7.80 -12.46
C SER A 20 13.94 9.09 -13.27
N GLY A 21 13.05 9.42 -14.21
CA GLY A 21 13.13 10.65 -14.99
C GLY A 21 13.01 11.92 -14.13
N ILE A 22 12.12 11.93 -13.13
CA ILE A 22 11.98 13.05 -12.19
C ILE A 22 13.26 13.23 -11.38
N VAL A 23 13.81 12.15 -10.82
CA VAL A 23 15.06 12.21 -10.03
C VAL A 23 16.22 12.70 -10.88
N ALA A 24 16.36 12.21 -12.12
CA ALA A 24 17.39 12.67 -13.04
C ALA A 24 17.27 14.17 -13.37
N GLN A 25 16.05 14.65 -13.61
CA GLN A 25 15.80 16.07 -13.83
C GLN A 25 16.13 16.94 -12.61
N LEU A 26 15.79 16.47 -11.40
CA LEU A 26 16.11 17.17 -10.16
C LEU A 26 17.62 17.24 -9.92
N ARG A 27 18.36 16.14 -10.15
CA ARG A 27 19.84 16.14 -10.08
C ARG A 27 20.47 17.19 -10.98
N GLN A 28 19.94 17.34 -12.20
CA GLN A 28 20.47 18.28 -13.17
C GLN A 28 20.13 19.73 -12.83
N LYS A 29 18.89 20.00 -12.42
CA LYS A 29 18.38 21.37 -12.20
C LYS A 29 18.65 21.90 -10.79
N GLN A 30 18.82 21.02 -9.82
CA GLN A 30 19.01 21.35 -8.41
C GLN A 30 20.08 20.45 -7.77
N PRO A 31 21.35 20.54 -8.25
CA PRO A 31 22.44 19.68 -7.78
C PRO A 31 22.73 19.84 -6.27
N GLU A 32 22.34 20.96 -5.66
CA GLU A 32 22.44 21.19 -4.22
C GLU A 32 21.66 20.17 -3.37
N PHE A 33 20.65 19.51 -3.95
CA PHE A 33 19.86 18.49 -3.26
C PHE A 33 20.29 17.05 -3.58
N ASP A 34 21.34 16.81 -4.37
CA ASP A 34 21.72 15.46 -4.82
C ASP A 34 21.92 14.48 -3.64
N ALA A 35 22.50 14.94 -2.53
CA ALA A 35 22.68 14.16 -1.32
C ALA A 35 21.36 13.67 -0.67
N LEU A 36 20.24 14.37 -0.94
CA LEU A 36 18.91 14.01 -0.44
C LEU A 36 18.15 13.11 -1.42
N LEU A 37 18.51 13.13 -2.70
CA LEU A 37 17.81 12.39 -3.74
C LEU A 37 18.04 10.87 -3.61
N PRO A 38 17.04 10.04 -3.95
CA PRO A 38 17.19 8.59 -3.91
C PRO A 38 18.05 8.11 -5.08
N TYR A 39 18.83 7.03 -4.90
CA TYR A 39 19.44 6.32 -6.02
C TYR A 39 18.37 5.75 -6.96
N ASP A 40 18.72 5.51 -8.22
CA ASP A 40 17.79 5.04 -9.25
C ASP A 40 17.13 3.71 -8.84
N ALA A 41 17.93 2.76 -8.33
CA ALA A 41 17.42 1.49 -7.82
C ALA A 41 16.40 1.65 -6.68
N LEU A 42 16.53 2.70 -5.84
CA LEU A 42 15.56 2.95 -4.77
C LEU A 42 14.25 3.46 -5.35
N ILE A 43 14.27 4.49 -6.20
CA ILE A 43 13.02 5.04 -6.77
C ILE A 43 12.29 4.01 -7.64
N GLU A 44 13.03 3.21 -8.41
CA GLU A 44 12.45 2.15 -9.23
C GLU A 44 11.83 1.05 -8.37
N ALA A 45 12.52 0.58 -7.32
CA ALA A 45 11.97 -0.42 -6.40
C ALA A 45 10.67 0.07 -5.74
N LEU A 46 10.61 1.35 -5.34
CA LEU A 46 9.40 1.94 -4.76
C LEU A 46 8.24 1.97 -5.78
N CYS A 47 8.50 2.45 -7.00
CA CYS A 47 7.50 2.49 -8.06
C CYS A 47 7.04 1.10 -8.51
N LEU A 48 7.92 0.09 -8.51
CA LEU A 48 7.54 -1.26 -8.88
C LEU A 48 6.67 -1.93 -7.81
N ALA A 49 7.01 -1.73 -6.53
CA ALA A 49 6.32 -2.38 -5.43
C ALA A 49 5.03 -1.66 -5.00
N HIS A 50 4.79 -0.41 -5.42
CA HIS A 50 3.70 0.40 -4.85
C HIS A 50 2.31 -0.24 -4.95
N ASP A 51 2.02 -0.98 -6.04
CA ASP A 51 0.69 -1.50 -6.33
C ASP A 51 0.50 -2.99 -6.01
N ILE A 52 1.53 -3.70 -5.55
CA ILE A 52 1.50 -5.18 -5.43
C ILE A 52 0.48 -5.70 -4.41
N GLY A 53 0.15 -4.91 -3.39
CA GLY A 53 -0.81 -5.26 -2.35
C GLY A 53 -2.26 -4.96 -2.69
N HIS A 54 -2.54 -4.25 -3.80
CA HIS A 54 -3.92 -3.91 -4.12
C HIS A 54 -4.69 -5.15 -4.60
N PRO A 55 -5.97 -5.30 -4.23
CA PRO A 55 -6.75 -6.47 -4.57
C PRO A 55 -7.27 -6.40 -6.02
N PRO A 56 -7.76 -7.51 -6.59
CA PRO A 56 -8.50 -7.49 -7.85
C PRO A 56 -9.65 -6.49 -7.82
N TYR A 57 -10.07 -6.01 -9.00
CA TYR A 57 -11.18 -5.04 -9.16
C TYR A 57 -10.97 -3.65 -8.49
N GLY A 58 -9.72 -3.29 -8.17
CA GLY A 58 -9.34 -1.97 -7.70
C GLY A 58 -10.10 -1.54 -6.44
N HIS A 59 -10.60 -0.29 -6.43
CA HIS A 59 -11.35 0.27 -5.29
C HIS A 59 -12.57 -0.58 -4.89
N GLY A 60 -13.25 -1.23 -5.84
CA GLY A 60 -14.38 -2.11 -5.53
C GLY A 60 -13.95 -3.34 -4.72
N GLY A 61 -12.81 -3.92 -5.08
CA GLY A 61 -12.20 -5.02 -4.32
C GLY A 61 -11.70 -4.58 -2.95
N GLU A 62 -11.09 -3.40 -2.85
CA GLU A 62 -10.67 -2.83 -1.55
C GLU A 62 -11.84 -2.64 -0.61
N VAL A 63 -12.93 -2.04 -1.10
CA VAL A 63 -14.14 -1.81 -0.32
C VAL A 63 -14.76 -3.13 0.13
N ALA A 64 -14.83 -4.12 -0.76
CA ALA A 64 -15.35 -5.45 -0.43
C ALA A 64 -14.51 -6.14 0.65
N LEU A 65 -13.18 -6.16 0.49
CA LEU A 65 -12.28 -6.74 1.48
C LEU A 65 -12.30 -5.97 2.80
N ASN A 66 -12.35 -4.64 2.77
CA ASN A 66 -12.42 -3.81 3.97
C ASN A 66 -13.69 -4.10 4.77
N TYR A 67 -14.82 -4.26 4.08
CA TYR A 67 -16.07 -4.71 4.71
C TYR A 67 -15.97 -6.13 5.29
N MET A 68 -15.38 -7.08 4.55
CA MET A 68 -15.23 -8.46 5.02
C MET A 68 -14.29 -8.55 6.22
N MET A 69 -13.27 -7.69 6.29
CA MET A 69 -12.29 -7.61 7.38
C MET A 69 -12.68 -6.63 8.49
N ARG A 70 -13.92 -6.11 8.52
CA ARG A 70 -14.35 -5.08 9.48
C ARG A 70 -14.14 -5.46 10.96
N GLU A 71 -14.26 -6.75 11.29
CA GLU A 71 -14.03 -7.28 12.65
C GLU A 71 -12.55 -7.52 12.96
N TYR A 72 -11.68 -7.40 11.96
CA TYR A 72 -10.24 -7.67 12.03
C TYR A 72 -9.39 -6.41 11.77
N GLY A 73 -10.00 -5.23 11.80
CA GLY A 73 -9.31 -3.94 11.58
C GLY A 73 -9.27 -3.47 10.13
N GLY A 74 -10.05 -4.07 9.23
CA GLY A 74 -10.23 -3.62 7.84
C GLY A 74 -9.20 -4.18 6.86
N PHE A 75 -9.15 -3.60 5.67
CA PHE A 75 -8.19 -3.94 4.61
C PHE A 75 -7.76 -2.67 3.88
N GLU A 76 -6.47 -2.54 3.57
CA GLU A 76 -5.92 -1.41 2.82
C GLU A 76 -4.75 -1.88 1.95
N GLY A 77 -4.73 -1.48 0.66
CA GLY A 77 -3.76 -2.00 -0.32
C GLY A 77 -2.31 -1.67 -0.03
N ASN A 78 -1.99 -0.47 0.47
CA ASN A 78 -0.63 -0.08 0.84
C ASN A 78 -0.14 -0.82 2.09
N ALA A 79 -1.02 -1.01 3.08
CA ALA A 79 -0.72 -1.86 4.25
C ALA A 79 -0.47 -3.32 3.82
N GLN A 80 -1.23 -3.83 2.85
CA GLN A 80 -1.01 -5.15 2.28
C GLN A 80 0.30 -5.22 1.48
N THR A 81 0.67 -4.19 0.71
CA THR A 81 1.99 -4.08 0.06
C THR A 81 3.10 -4.24 1.08
N PHE A 82 3.01 -3.52 2.21
CA PHE A 82 4.02 -3.60 3.27
C PHE A 82 4.08 -5.01 3.89
N ARG A 83 2.93 -5.66 4.13
CA ARG A 83 2.88 -7.02 4.65
C ARG A 83 3.48 -8.05 3.69
N ILE A 84 3.26 -7.88 2.38
CA ILE A 84 3.84 -8.76 1.35
C ILE A 84 5.36 -8.70 1.41
N VAL A 85 5.95 -7.51 1.30
CA VAL A 85 7.41 -7.36 1.21
C VAL A 85 8.15 -7.70 2.51
N THR A 86 7.48 -7.62 3.67
CA THR A 86 8.10 -7.88 4.98
C THR A 86 7.87 -9.29 5.51
N GLN A 87 6.85 -10.02 5.02
CA GLN A 87 6.44 -11.28 5.64
C GLN A 87 6.00 -12.38 4.68
N LEU A 88 5.25 -12.06 3.61
CA LEU A 88 4.63 -13.11 2.79
C LEU A 88 5.48 -13.58 1.63
N GLU A 89 6.33 -12.71 1.09
CA GLU A 89 7.22 -13.10 -0.01
C GLU A 89 8.22 -14.16 0.48
N PRO A 90 8.30 -15.33 -0.15
CA PRO A 90 9.07 -16.48 0.35
C PRO A 90 10.59 -16.35 0.09
N TYR A 91 11.10 -15.13 -0.14
CA TYR A 91 12.50 -14.89 -0.44
C TYR A 91 13.41 -15.21 0.76
N THR A 92 12.89 -15.04 1.98
CA THR A 92 13.53 -15.48 3.22
C THR A 92 12.53 -16.25 4.09
N GLU A 93 13.02 -17.07 5.01
CA GLU A 93 12.18 -17.88 5.89
C GLU A 93 11.29 -17.03 6.81
N SER A 94 11.75 -15.85 7.24
CA SER A 94 11.09 -15.06 8.30
C SER A 94 11.01 -13.55 8.06
N HIS A 95 11.62 -13.02 6.98
CA HIS A 95 11.74 -11.57 6.76
C HIS A 95 11.19 -11.10 5.41
N GLY A 96 10.32 -11.89 4.78
CA GLY A 96 9.77 -11.58 3.47
C GLY A 96 10.89 -11.41 2.42
N MET A 97 10.87 -10.28 1.71
CA MET A 97 11.90 -9.87 0.76
C MET A 97 13.19 -9.33 1.40
N ASN A 98 13.20 -9.09 2.72
CA ASN A 98 14.35 -8.56 3.46
C ASN A 98 14.96 -7.27 2.83
N LEU A 99 14.08 -6.34 2.42
CA LEU A 99 14.48 -5.08 1.79
C LEU A 99 15.18 -4.14 2.76
N THR A 100 15.97 -3.20 2.23
CA THR A 100 16.62 -2.20 3.06
C THR A 100 15.62 -1.34 3.82
N ARG A 101 16.00 -0.85 5.00
CA ARG A 101 15.17 0.06 5.80
C ARG A 101 14.70 1.28 5.00
N ARG A 102 15.56 1.83 4.12
CA ARG A 102 15.22 2.99 3.29
C ARG A 102 14.11 2.65 2.28
N THR A 103 14.15 1.46 1.68
CA THR A 103 13.09 0.97 0.81
C THR A 103 11.78 0.76 1.57
N LEU A 104 11.83 0.10 2.73
CA LEU A 104 10.64 -0.11 3.56
C LEU A 104 9.98 1.23 3.96
N LEU A 105 10.77 2.21 4.38
CA LEU A 105 10.26 3.55 4.70
C LEU A 105 9.66 4.27 3.49
N GLY A 106 10.25 4.11 2.31
CA GLY A 106 9.70 4.70 1.08
C GLY A 106 8.37 4.09 0.64
N LEU A 107 8.10 2.82 0.99
CA LEU A 107 6.82 2.15 0.69
C LEU A 107 5.70 2.55 1.67
N LEU A 108 6.04 3.12 2.84
CA LEU A 108 5.07 3.59 3.83
C LEU A 108 4.41 4.90 3.38
N LYS A 109 3.44 4.80 2.48
CA LYS A 109 2.67 5.94 1.96
C LYS A 109 1.94 6.74 3.07
N TYR A 110 1.47 6.04 4.10
CA TYR A 110 0.72 6.64 5.22
C TYR A 110 1.41 6.31 6.54
N PRO A 111 2.38 7.11 7.02
CA PRO A 111 3.09 6.85 8.29
C PRO A 111 2.24 7.28 9.49
N ALA A 112 1.00 6.79 9.56
CA ALA A 112 0.06 7.08 10.63
C ALA A 112 -0.48 5.75 11.19
N PRO A 113 -0.52 5.57 12.52
CA PRO A 113 -1.11 4.38 13.11
C PRO A 113 -2.62 4.34 12.82
N LEU A 114 -3.14 3.15 12.58
CA LEU A 114 -4.57 2.93 12.29
C LEU A 114 -5.48 3.56 13.34
N SER A 115 -5.08 3.52 14.62
CA SER A 115 -5.84 4.11 15.73
C SER A 115 -6.12 5.61 15.58
N ARG A 116 -5.35 6.33 14.76
CA ARG A 116 -5.52 7.77 14.50
C ARG A 116 -6.30 8.07 13.23
N THR A 117 -6.56 7.07 12.39
CA THR A 117 -7.19 7.23 11.08
C THR A 117 -8.44 6.39 10.90
N CYS A 118 -8.69 5.43 11.79
CA CYS A 118 -9.90 4.64 11.80
C CYS A 118 -11.10 5.52 12.20
N SER A 119 -12.25 5.25 11.59
CA SER A 119 -13.51 5.89 11.99
C SER A 119 -13.89 5.41 13.40
N ASP A 120 -14.26 6.34 14.28
CA ASP A 120 -14.76 6.04 15.63
C ASP A 120 -16.05 5.22 15.61
N LYS A 121 -16.79 5.26 14.49
CA LYS A 121 -18.01 4.51 14.28
C LYS A 121 -17.93 3.73 12.97
N LEU A 122 -18.00 2.41 13.08
CA LEU A 122 -18.18 1.55 11.91
C LEU A 122 -19.62 1.64 11.41
N PRO A 123 -19.85 1.68 10.09
CA PRO A 123 -21.19 1.60 9.54
C PRO A 123 -21.86 0.29 9.92
N GLN A 124 -23.19 0.30 9.98
CA GLN A 124 -23.94 -0.93 10.21
C GLN A 124 -23.70 -1.95 9.08
N PRO A 125 -23.50 -3.24 9.40
CA PRO A 125 -23.39 -4.27 8.38
C PRO A 125 -24.63 -4.33 7.50
N VAL A 126 -24.43 -4.68 6.23
CA VAL A 126 -25.52 -4.85 5.28
C VAL A 126 -25.94 -6.31 5.20
N ALA A 127 -27.25 -6.56 5.02
CA ALA A 127 -27.77 -7.93 4.89
C ALA A 127 -27.30 -8.62 3.60
N HIS A 128 -27.04 -7.84 2.53
CA HIS A 128 -26.57 -8.36 1.25
C HIS A 128 -25.49 -7.45 0.64
N GLN A 129 -24.43 -8.04 0.06
CA GLN A 129 -23.28 -7.29 -0.48
C GLN A 129 -23.66 -6.25 -1.56
N ARG A 130 -24.74 -6.48 -2.31
CA ARG A 130 -25.28 -5.51 -3.29
C ARG A 130 -25.77 -4.20 -2.67
N GLN A 131 -26.04 -4.17 -1.38
CA GLN A 131 -26.47 -2.97 -0.64
C GLN A 131 -25.27 -2.18 -0.11
N LEU A 132 -24.05 -2.68 -0.31
CA LEU A 132 -22.84 -2.04 0.17
C LEU A 132 -22.60 -0.73 -0.58
N LYS A 133 -22.49 0.36 0.18
CA LYS A 133 -22.18 1.69 -0.34
C LYS A 133 -20.70 1.97 -0.13
N ALA A 134 -19.95 2.14 -1.21
CA ALA A 134 -18.50 2.34 -1.17
C ALA A 134 -18.07 3.53 -0.30
N LYS A 135 -18.86 4.60 -0.30
CA LYS A 135 -18.62 5.80 0.53
C LYS A 135 -18.61 5.52 2.03
N ASP A 136 -19.34 4.49 2.48
CA ASP A 136 -19.45 4.16 3.90
C ASP A 136 -18.29 3.24 4.34
N TRP A 137 -17.66 2.53 3.40
CA TRP A 137 -16.67 1.48 3.66
C TRP A 137 -15.29 1.76 3.04
N SER A 138 -14.97 3.03 2.82
CA SER A 138 -13.63 3.41 2.35
C SER A 138 -12.56 3.03 3.39
N PRO A 139 -11.43 2.45 2.97
CA PRO A 139 -10.41 1.99 3.90
C PRO A 139 -9.67 3.16 4.55
N ALA A 140 -9.33 3.02 5.83
CA ALA A 140 -8.53 3.99 6.54
C ALA A 140 -7.11 4.03 5.97
N LYS A 141 -6.65 5.21 5.53
CA LYS A 141 -5.31 5.39 4.96
C LYS A 141 -4.26 5.49 6.07
N ALA A 142 -3.72 4.34 6.50
CA ALA A 142 -2.76 4.21 7.59
C ALA A 142 -1.71 3.13 7.36
N SER A 143 -0.60 3.24 8.10
CA SER A 143 0.40 2.19 8.22
C SER A 143 -0.17 1.12 9.14
N THR A 144 -0.31 -0.09 8.59
CA THR A 144 -0.73 -1.34 9.24
C THR A 144 -2.23 -1.50 9.51
N THR A 145 -2.82 -2.48 8.85
CA THR A 145 -3.93 -3.27 9.35
C THR A 145 -3.42 -4.09 10.55
N LYS A 146 -4.24 -4.43 11.54
CA LYS A 146 -3.93 -5.41 12.62
C LYS A 146 -3.55 -6.83 12.12
N MET A 147 -3.28 -7.00 10.83
CA MET A 147 -3.00 -8.27 10.17
C MET A 147 -1.59 -8.81 10.39
N THR A 148 -0.75 -8.25 11.28
CA THR A 148 0.46 -8.95 11.79
C THR A 148 1.20 -8.15 12.85
N LEU A 149 0.94 -8.49 14.10
CA LEU A 149 1.97 -8.79 15.09
C LEU A 149 1.42 -9.98 15.88
N ASN A 150 2.26 -10.97 16.17
CA ASN A 150 1.99 -12.04 17.13
C ASN A 150 1.89 -11.47 18.56
N SER A 151 0.97 -10.55 18.81
CA SER A 151 0.62 -10.05 20.13
C SER A 151 -0.89 -10.15 20.33
N THR A 152 -1.24 -10.98 21.30
CA THR A 152 -2.52 -11.09 21.99
C THR A 152 -2.91 -9.76 22.63
N GLY A 153 -3.26 -8.76 21.82
CA GLY A 153 -3.65 -7.42 22.27
C GLY A 153 -5.04 -7.05 21.75
N TYR A 154 -6.07 -7.43 22.49
CA TYR A 154 -7.41 -6.89 22.35
C TYR A 154 -7.36 -5.36 22.48
N CYS A 155 -7.78 -4.61 21.45
CA CYS A 155 -8.21 -3.23 21.70
C CYS A 155 -9.68 -3.30 22.06
N ASN A 156 -9.95 -3.44 23.35
CA ASN A 156 -11.22 -3.03 23.93
C ASN A 156 -11.19 -1.50 24.03
N HIS A 157 -12.09 -0.84 23.31
CA HIS A 157 -12.73 0.37 23.79
C HIS A 157 -14.24 0.16 23.66
#